data_AF-A0A7X6FNP5-F1
#
_entry.id   AF-A0A7X6FNP5-F1
#
_cell.length_a   1.000
_cell.length_b   1.000
_cell.length_c   1.000
_cell.angle_alpha   90.00
_cell.angle_beta   90.00
_cell.angle_gamma   90.00
#
_symmetry.space_group_name_H-M   'P 1'
#
loop_
_entity.id
_entity.type
_entity.pdbx_description
1 polymer ?
#
loop_
_entity_poly.entity_id
_entity_poly.type
_entity_poly.pdbx_seq_one_letter_code
_entity_poly.pdbx_strand_id
1 'polypeptide(L)' 'MTAIALFGAGGKMGYRLAKNLKGSRFDVRHV' A
#
# COMPACT_ATOMS: atom_id res chain seq x y z
N MET A 1 11.98 -10.22 2.89
CA MET A 1 10.92 -9.52 2.14
C MET A 1 9.88 -9.07 3.13
N THR A 2 9.66 -7.76 3.27
CA THR A 2 8.74 -7.22 4.27
C THR A 2 7.43 -6.85 3.57
N ALA A 3 6.34 -7.47 4.02
CA ALA A 3 5.01 -7.23 3.45
C ALA A 3 4.26 -6.20 4.30
N ILE A 4 3.61 -5.24 3.63
CA ILE A 4 2.76 -4.23 4.25
C ILE A 4 1.31 -4.56 3.90
N ALA A 5 0.50 -4.84 4.91
CA ALA A 5 -0.95 -4.91 4.75
C ALA A 5 -1.51 -3.48 4.75
N LEU A 6 -2.11 -3.06 3.64
CA LEU A 6 -2.71 -1.75 3.48
C LEU A 6 -4.23 -1.85 3.58
N PHE A 7 -4.75 -1.47 4.75
CA PHE A 7 -6.18 -1.36 5.00
C PHE A 7 -6.75 -0.06 4.42
N GLY A 8 -7.96 -0.14 3.87
CA GLY A 8 -8.67 1.05 3.40
C GLY A 8 -8.10 1.68 2.13
N ALA A 9 -7.49 0.86 1.25
CA ALA A 9 -6.96 1.29 -0.05
C ALA A 9 -8.02 1.91 -0.99
N GLY A 10 -9.31 1.66 -0.74
CA GLY A 10 -10.43 2.28 -1.47
C GLY A 10 -10.69 3.75 -1.11
N GLY A 11 -10.15 4.26 -0.01
CA GLY A 11 -10.26 5.67 0.36
C GLY A 11 -9.18 6.53 -0.29
N LYS A 12 -9.41 7.85 -0.38
CA LYS A 12 -8.43 8.80 -0.96
C LYS A 12 -7.04 8.71 -0.33
N MET A 13 -6.96 8.51 0.98
CA MET A 13 -5.68 8.38 1.68
C MET A 13 -5.01 7.03 1.41
N GLY A 14 -5.76 5.92 1.47
CA GLY A 14 -5.24 4.58 1.17
C GLY A 14 -4.71 4.48 -0.27
N TYR A 15 -5.44 5.02 -1.24
CA TYR A 15 -4.99 5.07 -2.64
C TYR A 15 -3.70 5.88 -2.81
N ARG A 16 -3.58 7.04 -2.14
CA ARG A 16 -2.35 7.84 -2.19
C ARG A 16 -1.16 7.12 -1.55
N LEU A 17 -1.38 6.45 -0.42
CA LEU A 17 -0.34 5.68 0.25
C LEU A 17 0.11 4.48 -0.59
N ALA A 18 -0.82 3.74 -1.19
CA ALA A 18 -0.52 2.65 -2.12
C ALA A 18 0.36 3.12 -3.29
N LYS A 19 0.03 4.28 -3.87
CA LYS A 19 0.80 4.87 -4.97
C LYS A 19 2.23 5.22 -4.54
N ASN A 20 2.43 5.74 -3.34
CA ASN A 20 3.76 6.08 -2.81
C ASN A 20 4.61 4.84 -2.51
N LEU A 21 3.98 3.73 -2.13
CA LEU A 21 4.68 2.48 -1.83
C LEU A 21 5.00 1.66 -3.09
N LYS A 22 4.41 2.00 -4.24
CA LYS A 22 4.69 1.36 -5.52
C LYS A 22 6.15 1.61 -5.94
N GLY A 23 6.90 0.53 -6.16
CA GLY A 23 8.34 0.59 -6.51
C GLY A 23 9.27 0.70 -5.29
N SER A 24 8.73 0.68 -4.08
CA SER A 24 9.54 0.52 -2.87
C SER A 24 9.99 -0.93 -2.70
N ARG A 25 10.86 -1.18 -1.71
CA ARG A 25 11.32 -2.52 -1.31
C ARG A 25 10.24 -3.39 -0.65
N PHE A 26 9.03 -2.87 -0.47
CA PHE A 26 7.96 -3.52 0.28
C PHE A 26 6.96 -4.19 -0.65
N ASP A 27 6.50 -5.37 -0.24
CA ASP A 27 5.38 -6.07 -0.90
C ASP A 27 4.06 -5.57 -0.30
N VAL A 28 3.31 -4.77 -1.06
CA VAL A 28 2.08 -4.12 -0.57
C VAL A 28 0.89 -5.01 -0.89
N ARG A 29 0.17 -5.45 0.13
CA ARG A 29 -1.07 -6.22 0.00
C ARG A 29 -2.25 -5.35 0.39
N HIS A 30 -3.21 -5.21 -0.52
CA HIS A 30 -4.46 -4.53 -0.25
C HIS A 30 -5.41 -5.52 0.43
N VAL A 31 -5.84 -5.19 1.65
CA VAL A 31 -6.74 -6.00 2.49
C VAL A 31 -7.90 -5.09 2.92
#